data_AF-A0A915YEJ2-F1
#
_entry.id   AF-A0A915YEJ2-F1
#
_cell.length_a   1.000
_cell.length_b   1.000
_cell.length_c   1.000
_cell.angle_alpha   90.00
_cell.angle_beta   90.00
_cell.angle_gamma   90.00
#
_symmetry.space_group_name_H-M   'P 1'
#
loop_
_entity.id
_entity.type
_entity.pdbx_description
1 polymer ?
#
loop_
_entity_poly.entity_id
_entity_poly.type
_entity_poly.pdbx_seq_one_letter_code
_entity_poly.pdbx_strand_id
1 'polypeptide(L)'
;MSKKIYCIVLLLIGNLLYSCGLNSIEYKDEFEASKIAWLNFKESSNNTYTYTVANSSWVGVSWETNISVKNGVVVQRSFEITGTEGLPADFPEHELQWNETENEIDTHDNGAEPITLDEIYTKAQQHWLVRRKNTFTTFRAENDGMISTCGYGEKQCSDDCFRGVNIIRIQ
;
A
#
# COMPACT_ATOMS: atom_id res chain seq x y z
N MET A 1 44.15 46.73 -29.47
CA MET A 1 43.74 47.31 -28.17
C MET A 1 42.27 46.98 -27.97
N SER A 2 41.77 46.34 -26.92
CA SER A 2 42.32 45.78 -25.68
C SER A 2 41.39 44.64 -25.25
N LYS A 3 41.99 43.56 -24.73
CA LYS A 3 41.35 42.42 -24.07
C LYS A 3 40.35 42.87 -22.99
N LYS A 4 39.32 42.07 -22.73
CA LYS A 4 39.03 41.54 -21.38
C LYS A 4 38.09 40.34 -21.47
N ILE A 5 38.71 39.21 -21.22
CA ILE A 5 38.16 37.89 -20.98
C ILE A 5 37.92 37.75 -19.46
N TYR A 6 36.89 36.97 -19.09
CA TYR A 6 36.52 36.47 -17.77
C TYR A 6 36.03 37.47 -16.72
N CYS A 7 34.73 37.39 -16.42
CA CYS A 7 34.26 37.33 -15.05
C CYS A 7 33.19 36.24 -14.91
N ILE A 8 33.61 35.10 -14.33
CA ILE A 8 32.88 34.39 -13.27
C ILE A 8 31.56 33.73 -13.74
N VAL A 9 31.51 32.47 -14.20
CA VAL A 9 31.58 31.24 -13.39
C VAL A 9 31.04 31.44 -11.95
N LEU A 10 29.75 31.77 -11.80
CA LEU A 10 29.01 31.62 -10.52
C LEU A 10 27.50 31.39 -10.76
N LEU A 11 27.16 30.43 -11.61
CA LEU A 11 25.82 29.83 -11.66
C LEU A 11 25.92 28.30 -11.55
N LEU A 12 26.76 27.84 -10.63
CA LEU A 12 26.99 26.42 -10.32
C LEU A 12 26.83 26.10 -8.82
N ILE A 13 26.20 26.99 -8.05
CA ILE A 13 25.95 26.77 -6.61
C ILE A 13 24.49 27.14 -6.33
N GLY A 14 23.59 26.21 -6.60
CA GLY A 14 22.16 26.35 -6.31
C GLY A 14 21.36 25.05 -6.35
N ASN A 15 22.00 23.90 -6.56
CA ASN A 15 21.34 22.58 -6.51
C ASN A 15 22.10 21.60 -5.58
N LEU A 16 22.61 22.11 -4.46
CA LEU A 16 22.86 21.35 -3.24
C LEU A 16 21.95 22.07 -2.23
N LEU A 17 20.82 21.54 -1.76
CA LEU A 17 20.55 20.21 -1.27
C LEU A 17 19.03 19.97 -1.35
N TYR A 18 18.55 19.17 -2.30
CA TYR A 18 17.47 18.24 -1.93
C TYR A 18 18.13 17.06 -1.21
N SER A 19 18.77 17.33 -0.08
CA SER A 19 18.78 16.36 1.01
C SER A 19 17.35 16.36 1.52
N CYS A 20 16.45 15.79 0.71
CA CYS A 20 15.13 15.44 1.18
C CYS A 20 15.44 14.50 2.33
N GLY A 21 15.09 14.90 3.55
CA GLY A 21 15.05 14.00 4.67
C GLY A 21 14.07 12.89 4.33
N LEU A 22 14.52 11.91 3.55
CA LEU A 22 13.98 10.57 3.57
C LEU A 22 14.26 10.14 5.00
N ASN A 23 13.25 10.29 5.86
CA ASN A 23 13.19 9.50 7.07
C ASN A 23 13.67 8.10 6.69
N SER A 24 14.68 7.56 7.38
CA SER A 24 15.25 6.27 7.00
C SER A 24 14.12 5.26 6.90
N ILE A 25 13.82 4.77 5.70
CA ILE A 25 12.79 3.74 5.52
C ILE A 25 13.40 2.39 5.93
N GLU A 26 12.62 1.58 6.63
CA GLU A 26 12.96 0.20 6.91
C GLU A 26 12.71 -0.64 5.65
N TYR A 27 13.50 -1.71 5.45
CA TYR A 27 13.42 -2.57 4.26
C TYR A 27 13.63 -1.82 2.93
N LYS A 28 14.55 -0.84 2.91
CA LYS A 28 14.76 0.04 1.75
C LYS A 28 15.04 -0.75 0.47
N ASP A 29 16.01 -1.67 0.52
CA ASP A 29 16.48 -2.37 -0.67
C ASP A 29 15.41 -3.35 -1.18
N GLU A 30 14.71 -4.04 -0.27
CA GLU A 30 13.59 -4.93 -0.59
C GLU A 30 12.39 -4.17 -1.16
N PHE A 31 12.08 -2.99 -0.60
CA PHE A 31 11.04 -2.11 -1.12
C PHE A 31 11.37 -1.59 -2.52
N GLU A 32 12.62 -1.17 -2.76
CA GLU A 32 13.06 -0.71 -4.07
C GLU A 32 12.98 -1.82 -5.12
N ALA A 33 13.42 -3.04 -4.79
CA ALA A 33 13.27 -4.21 -5.66
C ALA A 33 11.79 -4.51 -5.96
N SER A 34 10.94 -4.45 -4.93
CA SER A 34 9.51 -4.69 -5.10
C SER A 34 8.81 -3.61 -5.93
N LYS A 35 9.22 -2.35 -5.79
CA LYS A 35 8.71 -1.24 -6.59
C LYS A 35 9.05 -1.42 -8.07
N ILE A 36 10.23 -1.96 -8.39
CA ILE A 36 10.60 -2.32 -9.77
C ILE A 36 9.68 -3.43 -10.30
N ALA A 37 9.41 -4.47 -9.51
CA ALA A 37 8.49 -5.53 -9.90
C ALA A 37 7.08 -4.99 -10.20
N TRP A 38 6.56 -4.11 -9.33
CA TRP A 38 5.29 -3.42 -9.56
C TRP A 38 5.28 -2.60 -10.84
N LEU A 39 6.32 -1.79 -11.10
CA LEU A 39 6.38 -0.97 -12.32
C LEU A 39 6.38 -1.81 -13.59
N ASN A 40 7.08 -2.96 -13.59
CA ASN A 40 7.07 -3.89 -14.72
C ASN A 40 5.70 -4.55 -14.92
N PHE A 41 5.06 -4.99 -13.83
CA PHE A 41 3.71 -5.56 -13.89
C PHE A 41 2.66 -4.53 -14.33
N LYS A 42 2.77 -3.29 -13.87
CA LYS A 42 1.91 -2.18 -14.28
C LYS A 42 2.00 -1.93 -15.79
N GLU A 43 3.21 -1.94 -16.34
CA GLU A 43 3.42 -1.79 -17.78
C GLU A 43 2.83 -2.98 -18.56
N SER A 44 3.10 -4.21 -18.14
CA SER A 44 2.63 -5.42 -18.86
C SER A 44 1.11 -5.62 -18.79
N SER A 45 0.47 -5.16 -17.72
CA SER A 45 -0.97 -5.26 -17.50
C SER A 45 -1.76 -4.06 -18.06
N ASN A 46 -1.10 -3.07 -18.67
CA ASN A 46 -1.71 -1.77 -19.01
C ASN A 46 -2.43 -1.14 -17.79
N ASN A 47 -1.83 -1.27 -16.61
CA ASN A 47 -2.36 -0.78 -15.33
C ASN A 47 -3.80 -1.27 -15.06
N THR A 48 -4.11 -2.49 -15.50
CA THR A 48 -5.42 -3.14 -15.33
C THR A 48 -5.20 -4.50 -14.68
N TYR A 49 -5.69 -4.66 -13.46
CA TYR A 49 -5.41 -5.80 -12.60
C TYR A 49 -6.47 -5.95 -11.53
N THR A 50 -6.43 -7.04 -10.81
CA THR A 50 -7.19 -7.28 -9.60
C THR A 50 -6.25 -7.67 -8.47
N TYR A 51 -6.55 -7.28 -7.24
CA TYR A 51 -5.83 -7.76 -6.07
C TYR A 51 -6.76 -8.06 -4.90
N THR A 52 -6.36 -8.99 -4.04
CA THR A 52 -7.13 -9.36 -2.84
C THR A 52 -6.35 -8.99 -1.60
N VAL A 53 -6.97 -8.19 -0.75
CA VAL A 53 -6.52 -7.90 0.62
C VAL A 53 -7.23 -8.86 1.57
N ALA A 54 -6.51 -9.38 2.56
CA ALA A 54 -7.10 -10.23 3.60
C ALA A 54 -6.72 -9.74 4.99
N ASN A 55 -7.59 -10.02 5.96
CA ASN A 55 -7.29 -9.83 7.37
C ASN A 55 -7.98 -10.90 8.22
N SER A 56 -7.43 -11.14 9.41
CA SER A 56 -7.94 -12.12 10.37
C SER A 56 -7.69 -11.63 11.79
N SER A 57 -8.70 -11.74 12.63
CA SER A 57 -8.61 -11.49 14.08
C SER A 57 -8.37 -12.80 14.83
N TRP A 58 -7.80 -12.70 16.03
CA TRP A 58 -7.51 -13.83 16.90
C TRP A 58 -8.78 -14.57 17.38
N VAL A 59 -9.94 -13.90 17.37
CA VAL A 59 -11.24 -14.51 17.72
C VAL A 59 -11.82 -15.38 16.60
N GLY A 60 -11.12 -15.55 15.47
CA GLY A 60 -11.53 -16.41 14.36
C GLY A 60 -12.43 -15.73 13.33
N VAL A 61 -12.58 -14.41 13.38
CA VAL A 61 -13.18 -13.63 12.29
C VAL A 61 -12.11 -13.33 11.25
N SER A 62 -12.37 -13.63 9.98
CA SER A 62 -11.51 -13.27 8.86
C SER A 62 -12.31 -12.77 7.67
N TRP A 63 -11.70 -11.95 6.83
CA TRP A 63 -12.33 -11.40 5.65
C TRP A 63 -11.35 -11.19 4.51
N GLU A 64 -11.91 -11.09 3.31
CA GLU A 64 -11.21 -10.72 2.09
C GLU A 64 -11.90 -9.53 1.41
N THR A 65 -11.11 -8.70 0.75
CA THR A 65 -11.61 -7.65 -0.16
C THR A 65 -10.88 -7.77 -1.48
N ASN A 66 -11.62 -8.00 -2.55
CA ASN A 66 -11.12 -8.01 -3.90
C ASN A 66 -11.33 -6.63 -4.53
N ILE A 67 -10.30 -6.07 -5.15
CA ILE A 67 -10.33 -4.74 -5.76
C ILE A 67 -9.87 -4.88 -7.21
N SER A 68 -10.74 -4.48 -8.15
CA SER A 68 -10.41 -4.45 -9.57
C SER A 68 -10.07 -3.03 -10.01
N VAL A 69 -8.93 -2.90 -10.68
CA VAL A 69 -8.41 -1.65 -11.23
C VAL A 69 -8.40 -1.77 -12.75
N LYS A 70 -8.89 -0.75 -13.44
CA LYS A 70 -8.87 -0.65 -14.89
C LYS A 70 -8.24 0.67 -15.31
N ASN A 71 -7.17 0.59 -16.09
CA ASN A 71 -6.39 1.75 -16.54
C ASN A 71 -5.99 2.69 -15.38
N GLY A 72 -5.66 2.13 -14.20
CA GLY A 72 -5.29 2.89 -13.01
C GLY A 72 -6.43 3.50 -12.21
N VAL A 73 -7.68 3.10 -12.46
CA VAL A 73 -8.86 3.54 -11.71
C VAL A 73 -9.53 2.32 -11.07
N VAL A 74 -9.85 2.38 -9.78
CA VAL A 74 -10.66 1.35 -9.13
C VAL A 74 -12.07 1.37 -9.72
N VAL A 75 -12.52 0.23 -10.24
CA VAL A 75 -13.83 0.08 -10.90
C VAL A 75 -14.78 -0.87 -10.18
N GLN A 76 -14.24 -1.74 -9.32
CA GLN A 76 -15.03 -2.66 -8.52
C GLN A 76 -14.30 -2.94 -7.20
N ARG A 77 -15.08 -3.09 -6.12
CA ARG A 77 -14.63 -3.59 -4.82
C ARG A 77 -15.65 -4.62 -4.33
N SER A 78 -15.21 -5.77 -3.87
CA SER A 78 -16.09 -6.78 -3.28
C SER A 78 -15.52 -7.30 -1.98
N PHE A 79 -16.36 -7.55 -1.00
CA PHE A 79 -15.99 -7.98 0.32
C PHE A 79 -16.71 -9.28 0.68
N GLU A 80 -16.03 -10.13 1.45
CA GLU A 80 -16.60 -11.34 2.00
C GLU A 80 -15.94 -11.67 3.35
N ILE A 81 -16.75 -12.05 4.35
CA ILE A 81 -16.28 -12.70 5.56
C ILE A 81 -16.02 -14.17 5.27
N THR A 82 -14.77 -14.59 5.45
CA THR A 82 -14.31 -15.97 5.21
C THR A 82 -14.24 -16.82 6.48
N GLY A 83 -14.27 -16.19 7.66
CA GLY A 83 -14.26 -16.84 8.96
C GLY A 83 -15.27 -16.17 9.90
N THR A 84 -16.16 -16.96 10.50
CA THR A 84 -17.33 -16.46 11.25
C THR A 84 -17.30 -16.79 12.74
N GLU A 85 -16.26 -17.46 13.24
CA GLU A 85 -16.24 -18.05 14.59
C GLU A 85 -16.43 -17.03 15.72
N GLY A 86 -15.94 -15.79 15.52
CA GLY A 86 -16.06 -14.70 16.49
C GLY A 86 -17.20 -13.70 16.19
N LEU A 87 -18.07 -13.96 15.21
CA LEU A 87 -19.18 -13.06 14.90
C LEU A 87 -20.33 -13.21 15.92
N PRO A 88 -21.05 -12.12 16.23
CA PRO A 88 -22.27 -12.21 17.02
C PRO A 88 -23.37 -12.95 16.25
N ALA A 89 -24.28 -13.61 16.99
CA ALA A 89 -25.33 -14.44 16.39
C ALA A 89 -26.34 -13.65 15.55
N ASP A 90 -26.48 -12.35 15.79
CA ASP A 90 -27.36 -11.41 15.10
C ASP A 90 -26.61 -10.51 14.11
N PHE A 91 -25.41 -10.91 13.67
CA PHE A 91 -24.64 -10.16 12.69
C PHE A 91 -25.45 -9.95 11.38
N PRO A 92 -25.52 -8.73 10.84
CA PRO A 92 -26.36 -8.45 9.68
C PRO A 92 -25.88 -9.21 8.43
N GLU A 93 -26.79 -9.95 7.77
CA GLU A 93 -26.45 -10.78 6.60
C GLU A 93 -25.86 -9.95 5.45
N HIS A 94 -26.32 -8.71 5.26
CA HIS A 94 -25.82 -7.79 4.23
C HIS A 94 -24.42 -7.24 4.52
N GLU A 95 -23.89 -7.41 5.73
CA GLU A 95 -22.51 -7.06 6.08
C GLU A 95 -21.55 -8.24 5.89
N LEU A 96 -22.06 -9.47 5.72
CA LEU A 96 -21.23 -10.67 5.49
C LEU A 96 -20.53 -10.62 4.15
N GLN A 97 -21.20 -10.06 3.14
CA GLN A 97 -20.67 -9.94 1.78
C GLN A 97 -21.38 -8.80 1.04
N TRP A 98 -20.65 -8.12 0.18
CA TRP A 98 -21.21 -7.10 -0.70
C TRP A 98 -20.31 -6.86 -1.90
N ASN A 99 -20.85 -6.16 -2.89
CA ASN A 99 -20.13 -5.71 -4.07
C ASN A 99 -20.45 -4.24 -4.31
N GLU A 100 -19.44 -3.48 -4.72
CA GLU A 100 -19.52 -2.09 -5.13
C GLU A 100 -19.01 -1.94 -6.55
N THR A 101 -19.74 -1.21 -7.37
CA THR A 101 -19.35 -0.89 -8.74
C THR A 101 -19.60 0.59 -9.04
N GLU A 102 -18.80 1.16 -9.94
CA GLU A 102 -19.01 2.51 -10.46
C GLU A 102 -19.22 3.58 -9.37
N ASN A 103 -20.46 4.06 -9.19
CA ASN A 103 -20.82 5.10 -8.23
C ASN A 103 -21.01 4.59 -6.79
N GLU A 104 -20.94 3.28 -6.58
CA GLU A 104 -21.08 2.63 -5.28
C GLU A 104 -19.73 2.41 -4.60
N ILE A 105 -18.62 2.70 -5.29
CA ILE A 105 -17.28 2.58 -4.70
C ILE A 105 -17.21 3.44 -3.44
N ASP A 106 -16.73 2.83 -2.35
CA ASP A 106 -16.54 3.46 -1.04
C ASP A 106 -17.87 3.76 -0.30
N THR A 107 -18.93 2.99 -0.55
CA THR A 107 -20.22 3.12 0.16
C THR A 107 -20.32 2.25 1.42
N HIS A 108 -19.48 1.22 1.54
CA HIS A 108 -19.36 0.35 2.72
C HIS A 108 -18.10 0.68 3.53
N ASP A 109 -18.24 0.72 4.86
CA ASP A 109 -17.17 1.08 5.79
C ASP A 109 -16.18 -0.08 6.07
N ASN A 110 -16.61 -1.34 5.89
CA ASN A 110 -15.79 -2.52 6.15
C ASN A 110 -14.92 -2.92 4.93
N GLY A 111 -13.99 -3.85 5.15
CA GLY A 111 -13.06 -4.30 4.12
C GLY A 111 -11.89 -3.36 3.87
N ALA A 112 -11.18 -3.58 2.77
CA ALA A 112 -10.04 -2.77 2.38
C ALA A 112 -10.46 -1.46 1.69
N GLU A 113 -9.68 -0.40 1.89
CA GLU A 113 -9.82 0.89 1.21
C GLU A 113 -9.72 0.72 -0.33
N PRO A 114 -10.57 1.39 -1.13
CA PRO A 114 -10.59 1.26 -2.60
C PRO A 114 -9.46 2.07 -3.25
N ILE A 115 -8.21 1.69 -2.99
CA ILE A 115 -7.02 2.33 -3.54
C ILE A 115 -6.34 1.46 -4.61
N THR A 116 -5.42 2.03 -5.36
CA THR A 116 -4.61 1.33 -6.36
C THR A 116 -3.31 0.78 -5.74
N LEU A 117 -2.61 -0.10 -6.45
CA LEU A 117 -1.26 -0.49 -6.07
C LEU A 117 -0.29 0.72 -6.09
N ASP A 118 -0.44 1.70 -6.98
CA ASP A 118 0.35 2.94 -6.93
C ASP A 118 0.20 3.68 -5.59
N GLU A 119 -1.03 3.78 -5.10
CA GLU A 119 -1.34 4.39 -3.81
C GLU A 119 -0.81 3.54 -2.64
N ILE A 120 -0.91 2.21 -2.72
CA ILE A 120 -0.31 1.28 -1.74
C ILE A 120 1.21 1.47 -1.67
N TYR A 121 1.91 1.52 -2.81
CA TYR A 121 3.36 1.77 -2.84
C TYR A 121 3.72 3.18 -2.34
N THR A 122 2.86 4.17 -2.58
CA THR A 122 3.01 5.53 -2.05
C THR A 122 2.86 5.55 -0.53
N LYS A 123 1.81 4.89 0.01
CA LYS A 123 1.60 4.75 1.46
C LYS A 123 2.72 3.96 2.11
N ALA A 124 3.23 2.91 1.46
CA ALA A 124 4.38 2.14 1.94
C ALA A 124 5.61 3.05 2.12
N GLN A 125 5.97 3.83 1.11
CA GLN A 125 7.14 4.70 1.13
C GLN A 125 7.02 5.87 2.11
N GLN A 126 5.86 6.54 2.11
CA GLN A 126 5.67 7.80 2.84
C GLN A 126 5.20 7.60 4.27
N HIS A 127 4.55 6.47 4.55
CA HIS A 127 3.93 6.20 5.84
C HIS A 127 4.41 4.87 6.40
N TRP A 128 4.11 3.73 5.79
CA TRP A 128 4.23 2.46 6.52
C TRP A 128 5.66 2.04 6.84
N LEU A 129 6.60 2.26 5.93
CA LEU A 129 8.01 1.86 6.11
C LEU A 129 8.88 2.95 6.75
N VAL A 130 8.32 4.12 7.06
CA VAL A 130 9.05 5.17 7.76
C VAL A 130 9.44 4.68 9.16
N ARG A 131 10.74 4.69 9.49
CA ARG A 131 11.23 4.29 10.81
C ARG A 131 10.58 5.13 11.92
N ARG A 132 10.03 4.45 12.92
CA ARG A 132 9.43 5.06 14.12
C ARG A 132 9.99 4.41 15.38
N LYS A 133 9.96 5.15 16.49
CA LYS A 133 10.25 4.59 17.81
C LYS A 133 9.07 3.73 18.27
N ASN A 134 9.33 2.69 19.05
CA ASN A 134 8.32 1.83 19.68
C ASN A 134 7.37 1.10 18.70
N THR A 135 7.74 0.99 17.43
CA THR A 135 7.01 0.20 16.45
C THR A 135 7.85 -1.00 16.00
N PHE A 136 7.18 -2.03 15.47
CA PHE A 136 7.78 -3.02 14.59
C PHE A 136 7.26 -2.75 13.17
N THR A 137 8.13 -2.84 12.18
CA THR A 137 7.77 -2.72 10.76
C THR A 137 7.84 -4.11 10.13
N THR A 138 7.01 -4.37 9.13
CA THR A 138 7.03 -5.62 8.37
C THR A 138 6.92 -5.31 6.90
N PHE A 139 7.76 -5.97 6.11
CA PHE A 139 7.74 -5.92 4.66
C PHE A 139 7.96 -7.31 4.08
N ARG A 140 7.11 -7.72 3.14
CA ARG A 140 7.21 -8.95 2.36
C ARG A 140 6.72 -8.68 0.94
N ALA A 141 7.34 -9.37 -0.01
CA ALA A 141 7.12 -9.18 -1.45
C ALA A 141 6.87 -10.53 -2.15
N GLU A 142 5.85 -11.26 -1.70
CA GLU A 142 5.58 -12.64 -2.12
C GLU A 142 4.59 -12.74 -3.30
N ASN A 143 4.09 -11.61 -3.83
CA ASN A 143 3.25 -11.57 -5.04
C ASN A 143 4.11 -11.32 -6.29
N ASP A 144 4.90 -12.32 -6.70
CA ASP A 144 5.84 -12.19 -7.84
C ASP A 144 6.82 -11.01 -7.69
N GLY A 145 7.28 -10.78 -6.46
CA GLY A 145 8.14 -9.65 -6.11
C GLY A 145 7.37 -8.36 -5.80
N MET A 146 6.05 -8.31 -5.98
CA MET A 146 5.21 -7.20 -5.50
C MET A 146 4.82 -7.39 -4.03
N ILE A 147 4.41 -6.31 -3.36
CA ILE A 147 4.03 -6.30 -1.94
C ILE A 147 3.01 -7.40 -1.64
N SER A 148 3.32 -8.25 -0.65
CA SER A 148 2.36 -9.17 -0.02
C SER A 148 2.01 -8.75 1.41
N THR A 149 2.93 -8.13 2.14
CA THR A 149 2.64 -7.53 3.44
C THR A 149 3.49 -6.28 3.62
N CYS A 150 2.88 -5.16 3.96
CA CYS A 150 3.61 -3.93 4.25
C CYS A 150 2.89 -3.13 5.32
N GLY A 151 3.57 -2.81 6.42
CA GLY A 151 2.94 -2.11 7.53
C GLY A 151 3.83 -1.97 8.75
N TYR A 152 3.27 -1.38 9.78
CA TYR A 152 3.87 -1.34 11.11
C TYR A 152 2.82 -1.56 12.19
N GLY A 153 3.25 -1.96 13.38
CA GLY A 153 2.43 -2.01 14.58
C GLY A 153 3.17 -1.47 15.78
N GLU A 154 2.45 -1.02 16.81
CA GLU A 154 3.05 -0.59 18.06
C GLU A 154 3.47 -1.80 18.91
N LYS A 155 4.69 -1.76 19.48
CA LYS A 155 5.22 -2.89 20.27
C LYS A 155 4.44 -3.19 21.55
N GLN A 156 3.67 -2.23 22.05
CA GLN A 156 2.89 -2.34 23.29
C GLN A 156 1.39 -2.43 23.02
N CYS A 157 1.00 -2.71 21.78
CA CYS A 157 -0.40 -2.90 21.47
C CYS A 157 -0.89 -4.29 21.91
N SER A 158 -2.03 -4.32 22.61
CA SER A 158 -2.68 -5.55 23.03
C SER A 158 -3.49 -6.25 21.93
N ASP A 159 -4.12 -5.51 21.01
CA ASP A 159 -4.98 -6.11 19.99
C ASP A 159 -5.09 -5.26 18.70
N ASP A 160 -5.09 -5.92 17.54
CA ASP A 160 -5.38 -5.38 16.20
C ASP A 160 -4.77 -4.00 15.82
N CYS A 161 -3.52 -3.73 16.19
CA CYS A 161 -2.84 -2.46 15.88
C CYS A 161 -2.01 -2.44 14.59
N PHE A 162 -2.05 -3.48 13.77
CA PHE A 162 -1.31 -3.44 12.51
C PHE A 162 -1.89 -2.35 11.60
N ARG A 163 -1.03 -1.45 11.12
CA ARG A 163 -1.34 -0.39 10.16
C ARG A 163 -0.57 -0.67 8.89
N GLY A 164 -1.28 -1.14 7.87
CA GLY A 164 -0.69 -1.59 6.64
C GLY A 164 -1.66 -2.38 5.78
N VAL A 165 -1.10 -3.19 4.90
CA VAL A 165 -1.84 -4.08 4.00
C VAL A 165 -1.26 -5.49 4.05
N ASN A 166 -2.14 -6.47 3.91
CA ASN A 166 -1.80 -7.84 3.58
C ASN A 166 -2.51 -8.20 2.26
N ILE A 167 -1.74 -8.34 1.19
CA ILE A 167 -2.21 -8.66 -0.15
C ILE A 167 -1.88 -10.12 -0.41
N ILE A 168 -2.89 -10.96 -0.49
CA ILE A 168 -2.70 -12.41 -0.67
C ILE A 168 -2.62 -12.81 -2.15
N ARG A 169 -3.02 -11.93 -3.06
CA ARG A 169 -3.03 -12.20 -4.50
C ARG A 169 -3.08 -10.92 -5.34
N ILE A 170 -2.34 -10.90 -6.45
CA ILE A 170 -2.37 -9.87 -7.51
C ILE A 170 -2.46 -10.61 -8.86
N GLN A 171 -3.35 -10.17 -9.76
CA GLN A 171 -3.65 -10.82 -11.05
C GLN A 171 -3.92 -9.82 -12.16
#